data_AF-A0A969NZI6-F1
#
_entry.id   AF-A0A969NZI6-F1
#
_cell.length_a   1.000
_cell.length_b   1.000
_cell.length_c   1.000
_cell.angle_alpha   90.00
_cell.angle_beta   90.00
_cell.angle_gamma   90.00
#
_symmetry.space_group_name_H-M   'P 1'
#
loop_
_entity.id
_entity.type
_entity.pdbx_description
1 polymer ?
#
loop_
_entity_poly.entity_id
_entity_poly.type
_entity_poly.pdbx_seq_one_letter_code
_entity_poly.pdbx_strand_id
1 'polypeptide(L)'
;MRWDQQDGTEKPENNHLAMKLGIGSGLVLVLGVGARALWPVSTAGLEIPPRPTTTYAEALARFAQLQAQDDATINPLCCSQLLSHGDTTEHVVVLIHGMTNCPHQYRDLAPFLFEQGYNVLLPRMPHNGRTDQT
;
A
#
# COMPACT_ATOMS: atom_id res chain seq x y z
N MET A 1 30.56 25.06 72.28
CA MET A 1 29.35 25.42 71.52
C MET A 1 29.22 24.35 70.45
N ARG A 2 28.55 23.21 70.62
CA ARG A 2 27.13 22.88 70.92
C ARG A 2 26.13 23.49 69.93
N TRP A 3 25.40 22.56 69.28
CA TRP A 3 24.26 22.67 68.36
C TRP A 3 24.65 22.97 66.89
N ASP A 4 24.22 22.26 65.86
CA ASP A 4 23.14 21.28 65.73
C ASP A 4 23.48 20.15 64.74
N GLN A 5 23.13 18.94 65.15
CA GLN A 5 22.97 17.78 64.29
C GLN A 5 21.75 18.06 63.40
N GLN A 6 21.95 18.28 62.11
CA GLN A 6 20.83 18.25 61.16
C GLN A 6 20.37 16.80 61.03
N ASP A 7 19.32 16.47 61.77
CA ASP A 7 18.42 15.34 61.53
C ASP A 7 17.56 15.63 60.29
N GLY A 8 18.23 15.69 59.14
CA GLY A 8 17.59 15.79 57.83
C GLY A 8 17.00 14.45 57.40
N THR A 9 15.91 14.05 58.06
CA THR A 9 14.83 13.17 57.58
C THR A 9 15.19 12.24 56.42
N GLU A 10 15.49 10.97 56.71
CA GLU A 10 15.22 9.91 55.74
C GLU A 10 13.71 9.96 55.43
N LYS A 11 13.34 10.32 54.21
CA LYS A 11 11.99 10.10 53.69
C LYS A 11 12.03 8.95 52.67
N PRO A 12 11.99 7.67 53.11
CA PRO A 12 11.98 6.55 52.17
C PRO A 12 10.58 6.19 51.65
N GLU A 13 9.51 6.84 52.11
CA GLU A 13 8.14 6.41 51.75
C GLU A 13 7.68 6.75 50.32
N ASN A 14 8.32 7.72 49.64
CA ASN A 14 7.79 8.20 48.36
C ASN A 14 8.43 7.54 47.12
N ASN A 15 9.56 6.85 47.27
CA ASN A 15 10.28 6.24 46.13
C ASN A 15 9.58 4.98 45.62
N HIS A 16 8.95 4.20 46.51
CA HIS A 16 8.15 3.05 46.11
C HIS A 16 6.85 3.46 45.40
N LEU A 17 6.23 4.58 45.79
CA LEU A 17 5.06 5.11 45.10
C LEU A 17 5.42 5.65 43.71
N ALA A 18 6.46 6.47 43.61
CA ALA A 18 6.94 7.02 42.34
C ALA A 18 7.40 5.91 41.36
N MET A 19 8.08 4.87 41.86
CA MET A 19 8.50 3.72 41.05
C MET A 19 7.33 2.83 40.63
N LYS A 20 6.34 2.59 41.50
CA LYS A 20 5.10 1.86 41.13
C LYS A 20 4.25 2.64 40.12
N LEU A 21 4.20 3.97 40.24
CA LEU A 21 3.53 4.85 39.26
C LEU A 21 4.26 4.83 37.91
N GLY A 22 5.59 4.85 37.89
CA GLY A 22 6.39 4.74 36.66
C GLY A 22 6.27 3.38 35.95
N ILE A 23 6.28 2.28 36.71
CA ILE A 23 6.11 0.92 36.15
C ILE A 23 4.68 0.70 35.66
N GLY A 24 3.67 1.17 36.41
CA GLY A 24 2.27 1.07 36.01
C GLY A 24 1.95 1.87 34.74
N SER A 25 2.50 3.07 34.62
CA SER A 25 2.33 3.90 33.41
C SER A 25 3.06 3.34 32.20
N GLY A 26 4.28 2.77 32.37
CA GLY A 26 4.99 2.07 31.30
C GLY A 26 4.24 0.82 30.80
N LEU A 27 3.69 0.01 31.71
CA LEU A 27 2.92 -1.18 31.35
C LEU A 27 1.64 -0.82 30.58
N VAL A 28 0.92 0.21 31.01
CA VAL A 28 -0.29 0.70 30.30
C VAL A 28 0.06 1.19 28.89
N LEU A 29 1.18 1.88 28.71
CA LEU A 29 1.61 2.35 27.39
C LEU A 29 1.94 1.18 26.45
N VAL A 30 2.70 0.20 26.94
CA VAL A 30 3.06 -1.01 26.17
C VAL A 30 1.82 -1.83 25.81
N LEU A 31 0.91 -2.05 26.76
CA LEU A 31 -0.35 -2.74 26.51
C LEU A 31 -1.25 -1.98 25.54
N GLY A 32 -1.30 -0.65 25.62
CA GLY A 32 -2.07 0.19 24.69
C GLY A 32 -1.53 0.15 23.25
N VAL A 33 -0.20 0.23 23.08
CA VAL A 33 0.44 0.10 21.77
C VAL A 33 0.28 -1.32 21.21
N GLY A 34 0.48 -2.35 22.04
CA GLY A 34 0.26 -3.75 21.67
C GLY A 34 -1.18 -4.03 21.26
N ALA A 35 -2.15 -3.50 22.01
CA ALA A 35 -3.57 -3.61 21.66
C ALA A 35 -3.90 -2.90 20.34
N ARG A 36 -3.24 -1.78 20.01
CA ARG A 36 -3.40 -1.10 18.72
C ARG A 36 -2.77 -1.84 17.56
N ALA A 37 -1.64 -2.52 17.76
CA ALA A 37 -1.03 -3.36 16.73
C ALA A 37 -1.90 -4.58 16.37
N LEU A 38 -2.69 -5.07 17.35
CA LEU A 38 -3.65 -6.16 17.16
C LEU A 38 -5.05 -5.67 16.73
N TRP A 39 -5.30 -4.35 16.78
CA TRP A 39 -6.59 -3.81 16.37
C TRP A 39 -6.68 -3.83 14.84
N PRO A 40 -7.74 -4.42 14.26
CA PRO A 40 -7.87 -4.49 12.81
C PRO A 40 -7.91 -3.08 12.21
N VAL A 41 -7.14 -2.88 11.14
CA VAL A 41 -7.21 -1.65 10.35
C VAL A 41 -8.60 -1.57 9.71
N SER A 42 -9.27 -0.43 9.88
CA SER A 42 -10.56 -0.21 9.26
C SER A 42 -10.42 -0.29 7.74
N THR A 43 -11.26 -1.12 7.11
CA THR A 43 -11.43 -1.19 5.66
C THR A 43 -12.57 -0.31 5.17
N ALA A 44 -13.23 0.44 6.07
CA ALA A 44 -14.32 1.34 5.71
C ALA A 44 -13.83 2.37 4.67
N GLY A 45 -14.51 2.43 3.53
CA GLY A 45 -14.13 3.29 2.39
C GLY A 45 -13.23 2.62 1.35
N LEU A 46 -12.76 1.38 1.57
CA LEU A 46 -12.11 0.56 0.54
C LEU A 46 -13.11 -0.28 -0.27
N GLU A 47 -14.40 -0.19 0.05
CA GLU A 47 -15.47 -0.84 -0.69
C GLU A 47 -15.64 -0.19 -2.06
N ILE A 48 -15.32 -0.96 -3.10
CA ILE A 48 -15.53 -0.55 -4.48
C ILE A 48 -16.68 -1.39 -5.03
N PRO A 49 -17.83 -0.80 -5.39
CA PRO A 49 -18.93 -1.57 -5.97
C PRO A 49 -18.47 -2.21 -7.29
N PRO A 50 -18.74 -3.51 -7.50
CA PRO A 50 -18.34 -4.18 -8.72
C PRO A 50 -19.08 -3.56 -9.91
N ARG A 51 -18.30 -3.08 -10.88
CA ARG A 51 -18.81 -2.61 -12.17
C ARG A 51 -18.16 -3.42 -13.28
N PRO A 52 -18.48 -4.71 -13.45
CA PRO A 52 -17.92 -5.49 -14.54
C PRO A 52 -18.37 -4.94 -15.89
N THR A 53 -17.59 -5.19 -16.94
CA THR A 53 -18.06 -5.07 -18.33
C THR A 53 -18.76 -6.36 -18.72
N THR A 54 -19.78 -6.28 -19.58
CA THR A 54 -20.48 -7.49 -20.07
C THR A 54 -20.09 -7.88 -21.49
N THR A 55 -19.33 -7.03 -22.19
CA THR A 55 -18.91 -7.27 -23.57
C THR A 55 -17.44 -6.92 -23.78
N TYR A 56 -16.82 -7.57 -24.77
CA TYR A 56 -15.46 -7.28 -25.21
C TYR A 56 -15.29 -5.84 -25.70
N ALA A 57 -16.26 -5.34 -26.49
CA ALA A 57 -16.25 -3.97 -26.99
C ALA A 57 -16.28 -2.93 -25.86
N GLU A 58 -17.08 -3.17 -24.81
CA GLU A 58 -17.10 -2.31 -23.63
C GLU A 58 -15.77 -2.35 -22.87
N ALA A 59 -15.13 -3.53 -22.77
CA ALA A 59 -13.81 -3.68 -22.15
C ALA A 59 -12.74 -2.87 -22.91
N LEU A 60 -12.73 -2.93 -24.24
CA LEU A 60 -11.84 -2.10 -25.07
C LEU A 60 -12.11 -0.60 -24.89
N ALA A 61 -13.37 -0.19 -24.82
CA ALA A 61 -13.72 1.21 -24.59
C ALA A 61 -13.23 1.72 -23.22
N ARG A 62 -13.32 0.89 -22.17
CA ARG A 62 -12.78 1.23 -20.84
C ARG A 62 -11.26 1.22 -20.81
N PHE A 63 -10.62 0.31 -21.53
CA PHE A 63 -9.17 0.34 -21.69
C PHE A 63 -8.71 1.63 -22.38
N ALA A 64 -9.40 2.08 -23.42
CA ALA A 64 -9.10 3.35 -24.08
C ALA A 64 -9.22 4.54 -23.11
N GLN A 65 -10.21 4.54 -22.21
CA GLN A 65 -10.33 5.56 -21.15
C GLN A 65 -9.19 5.50 -20.13
N LEU A 66 -8.72 4.30 -19.79
CA LEU A 66 -7.55 4.13 -18.92
C LEU A 66 -6.29 4.66 -19.60
N GLN A 67 -6.04 4.24 -20.85
CA GLN A 67 -4.86 4.62 -21.62
C GLN A 67 -4.84 6.13 -21.92
N ALA A 68 -6.00 6.78 -22.05
CA ALA A 68 -6.09 8.23 -22.17
C ALA A 68 -5.56 9.00 -20.94
N GLN A 69 -5.37 8.34 -19.80
CA GLN A 69 -4.74 8.93 -18.60
C GLN A 69 -3.21 8.92 -18.68
N ASP A 70 -2.64 8.25 -19.68
CA ASP A 70 -1.20 8.19 -19.92
C ASP A 70 -0.81 9.36 -20.82
N ASP A 71 -0.78 10.55 -20.22
CA ASP A 71 -0.47 11.80 -20.89
C ASP A 71 1.00 11.90 -21.33
N ALA A 72 1.35 13.03 -21.97
CA ALA A 72 2.70 13.29 -22.45
C ALA A 72 3.79 13.35 -21.36
N THR A 73 3.42 13.38 -20.07
CA THR A 73 4.37 13.33 -18.95
C THR A 73 4.82 11.91 -18.61
N ILE A 74 4.13 10.90 -19.14
CA ILE A 74 4.42 9.49 -18.93
C ILE A 74 5.48 9.01 -19.94
N ASN A 75 6.45 8.23 -19.46
CA ASN A 75 7.41 7.57 -20.32
C ASN A 75 6.66 6.59 -21.26
N PRO A 76 6.88 6.64 -22.59
CA PRO A 76 6.19 5.76 -23.54
C PRO A 76 6.28 4.26 -23.23
N LEU A 77 7.37 3.80 -22.60
CA LEU A 77 7.52 2.40 -22.18
C LEU A 77 6.64 2.03 -20.99
N CYS A 78 6.23 3.02 -20.20
CA CYS A 78 5.44 2.88 -19.00
C CYS A 78 3.94 3.14 -19.22
N CYS A 79 3.50 3.44 -20.44
CA CYS A 79 2.08 3.54 -20.75
C CYS A 79 1.36 2.20 -20.52
N SER A 80 0.08 2.28 -20.21
CA SER A 80 -0.82 1.14 -20.07
C SER A 80 -0.93 0.42 -21.42
N GLN A 81 -0.85 -0.90 -21.38
CA GLN A 81 -0.85 -1.75 -22.56
C GLN A 81 -1.91 -2.85 -22.45
N LEU A 82 -2.45 -3.23 -23.59
CA LEU A 82 -3.35 -4.36 -23.75
C LEU A 82 -2.87 -5.19 -24.94
N LEU A 83 -2.45 -6.41 -24.67
CA LEU A 83 -2.20 -7.43 -25.68
C LEU A 83 -3.51 -8.22 -25.83
N SER A 84 -4.13 -8.13 -27.00
CA SER A 84 -5.41 -8.82 -27.24
C SER A 84 -5.47 -9.52 -28.58
N HIS A 85 -6.11 -10.69 -28.57
CA HIS A 85 -6.40 -11.51 -29.75
C HIS A 85 -7.58 -11.00 -30.58
N GLY A 86 -8.20 -9.88 -30.19
CA GLY A 86 -9.33 -9.29 -30.91
C GLY A 86 -10.70 -9.81 -30.49
N ASP A 87 -10.77 -10.72 -29.53
CA ASP A 87 -12.00 -11.28 -28.95
C ASP A 87 -11.79 -11.69 -27.48
N THR A 88 -12.85 -12.11 -26.79
CA THR A 88 -12.76 -12.71 -25.46
C THR A 88 -11.97 -14.01 -25.46
N THR A 89 -11.12 -14.18 -24.46
CA THR A 89 -10.40 -15.42 -24.17
C THR A 89 -11.00 -16.07 -22.92
N GLU A 90 -10.77 -17.37 -22.72
CA GLU A 90 -11.23 -18.09 -21.51
C GLU A 90 -10.74 -17.41 -20.22
N HIS A 91 -9.50 -16.92 -20.24
CA HIS A 91 -8.88 -16.19 -19.15
C HIS A 91 -8.17 -14.93 -19.63
N VAL A 92 -8.13 -13.93 -18.75
CA VAL A 92 -7.37 -12.68 -18.92
C VAL A 92 -6.36 -12.59 -17.78
N VAL A 93 -5.12 -12.21 -18.10
CA VAL A 93 -4.10 -11.95 -17.08
C VAL A 93 -3.93 -10.45 -16.92
N VAL A 94 -4.00 -9.97 -15.67
CA VAL A 94 -3.74 -8.56 -15.33
C VAL A 94 -2.42 -8.48 -14.56
N LEU A 95 -1.45 -7.76 -15.12
CA LEU A 95 -0.10 -7.62 -14.56
C LEU A 95 0.07 -6.24 -13.90
N ILE A 96 -0.03 -6.21 -12.58
CA ILE A 96 0.11 -4.99 -11.78
C ILE A 96 1.55 -4.87 -11.26
N HIS A 97 2.25 -3.83 -11.70
CA HIS A 97 3.63 -3.59 -11.30
C HIS A 97 3.76 -3.13 -9.83
N GLY A 98 4.97 -3.22 -9.29
CA GLY A 98 5.26 -2.75 -7.92
C GLY A 98 5.31 -1.23 -7.77
N MET A 99 5.32 -0.75 -6.52
CA MET A 99 5.27 0.67 -6.14
C MET A 99 6.34 1.59 -6.74
N THR A 100 7.48 1.04 -7.17
CA THR A 100 8.63 1.80 -7.69
C THR A 100 8.97 1.42 -9.13
N ASN A 101 8.01 0.84 -9.85
CA ASN A 101 8.21 0.37 -11.22
C ASN A 101 7.08 0.84 -12.14
N CYS A 102 7.02 0.32 -13.36
CA CYS A 102 5.97 0.60 -14.32
C CYS A 102 5.63 -0.64 -15.17
N PRO A 103 4.62 -0.60 -16.06
CA PRO A 103 4.22 -1.72 -16.91
C PRO A 103 5.37 -2.42 -17.65
N HIS A 104 6.42 -1.67 -18.04
CA HIS A 104 7.62 -2.20 -18.72
C HIS A 104 8.33 -3.32 -17.96
N GLN A 105 8.11 -3.45 -16.65
CA GLN A 105 8.63 -4.58 -15.84
C GLN A 105 8.30 -5.94 -16.46
N TYR A 106 7.18 -6.03 -17.17
CA TYR A 106 6.66 -7.27 -17.75
C TYR A 106 6.91 -7.42 -19.26
N ARG A 107 7.84 -6.66 -19.83
CA ARG A 107 8.13 -6.68 -21.27
C ARG A 107 8.41 -8.06 -21.87
N ASP A 108 8.90 -9.00 -21.05
CA ASP A 108 9.20 -10.38 -21.48
C ASP A 108 8.08 -11.35 -21.08
N LEU A 109 7.44 -11.16 -19.92
CA LEU A 109 6.38 -12.05 -19.43
C LEU A 109 5.06 -11.87 -20.18
N ALA A 110 4.71 -10.63 -20.53
CA ALA A 110 3.43 -10.33 -21.16
C ALA A 110 3.32 -10.93 -22.58
N PRO A 111 4.32 -10.82 -23.48
CA PRO A 111 4.30 -11.53 -24.75
C PRO A 111 4.23 -13.05 -24.58
N PHE A 112 4.99 -13.62 -23.64
CA PHE A 112 4.95 -15.06 -23.36
C PHE A 112 3.53 -15.53 -23.00
N LEU A 113 2.84 -14.84 -22.10
CA LEU A 113 1.45 -15.16 -21.74
C LEU A 113 0.50 -14.94 -22.91
N PHE A 114 0.68 -13.88 -23.68
CA PHE A 114 -0.13 -13.61 -24.86
C PHE A 114 -0.03 -14.75 -25.89
N GLU A 115 1.18 -15.27 -26.12
CA GLU A 115 1.44 -16.43 -26.97
C GLU A 115 0.80 -17.72 -26.45
N GLN A 116 0.55 -17.84 -25.13
CA GLN A 116 -0.22 -18.96 -24.57
C GLN A 116 -1.74 -18.82 -24.76
N GLY A 117 -2.22 -17.77 -25.44
CA GLY A 117 -3.64 -17.58 -25.76
C GLY A 117 -4.42 -16.71 -24.77
N TYR A 118 -3.75 -16.07 -23.80
CA TYR A 118 -4.39 -15.12 -22.90
C TYR A 118 -4.48 -13.73 -23.53
N ASN A 119 -5.56 -12.99 -23.28
CA ASN A 119 -5.50 -11.53 -23.33
C ASN A 119 -4.73 -11.04 -22.09
N VAL A 120 -3.84 -10.04 -22.24
CA VAL A 120 -2.98 -9.56 -21.16
C VAL A 120 -3.10 -8.04 -21.01
N LEU A 121 -3.50 -7.59 -19.82
CA LEU A 121 -3.64 -6.18 -19.47
C LEU A 121 -2.51 -5.75 -18.53
N LEU A 122 -1.81 -4.67 -18.88
CA LEU A 122 -0.74 -4.08 -18.10
C LEU A 122 -1.12 -2.62 -17.78
N PRO A 123 -1.88 -2.35 -16.71
CA PRO A 123 -2.25 -0.98 -16.36
C PRO A 123 -1.07 -0.24 -15.73
N ARG A 124 -0.88 1.03 -16.07
CA ARG A 124 -0.02 1.92 -15.30
C ARG A 124 -0.75 2.34 -14.03
N MET A 125 -0.13 2.14 -12.87
CA MET A 125 -0.68 2.62 -11.61
C MET A 125 -0.51 4.14 -11.49
N PRO A 126 -1.44 4.86 -10.83
CA PRO A 126 -1.34 6.31 -10.65
C PRO A 126 0.02 6.73 -10.09
N HIS A 127 0.49 7.91 -10.54
CA HIS A 127 1.77 8.53 -10.12
C HIS A 127 3.07 7.79 -10.49
N ASN A 128 3.00 6.64 -11.18
CA ASN A 128 4.17 5.89 -11.63
C ASN A 128 4.49 6.15 -13.10
N GLY A 129 5.72 5.84 -13.52
CA GLY A 129 6.14 5.81 -14.93
C GLY A 129 6.33 7.18 -15.57
N ARG A 130 6.49 8.25 -14.77
CA ARG A 130 6.72 9.60 -15.28
C ARG A 130 8.14 9.73 -15.86
N THR A 131 8.28 10.59 -16.85
CA THR A 131 9.57 10.86 -17.54
C THR A 131 10.65 11.47 -16.65
N ASP A 132 10.27 12.13 -15.56
CA ASP A 132 11.17 12.76 -14.57
C ASP A 132 11.60 11.80 -13.45
N GLN A 133 11.15 10.53 -13.49
CA GLN A 133 11.43 9.49 -12.49
C GLN A 133 12.29 8.34 -13.05
N THR A 134 12.91 8.54 -14.22
CA THR A 134 13.80 7.56 -14.87
C THR A 134 15.24 7.98 -14.88
#